data_AF-A0A357JDY7-F1
#
_entry.id   AF-A0A357JDY7-F1
#
_cell.length_a   1.000
_cell.length_b   1.000
_cell.length_c   1.000
_cell.angle_alpha   90.00
_cell.angle_beta   90.00
_cell.angle_gamma   90.00
#
_symmetry.space_group_name_H-M   'P 1'
#
loop_
_entity.id
_entity.type
_entity.pdbx_description
1 polymer ?
#
loop_
_entity_poly.entity_id
_entity_poly.type
_entity_poly.pdbx_seq_one_letter_code
_entity_poly.pdbx_strand_id
1 'polypeptide(L)'
;VFDHFCGGVTEEDCLPTIEKMYTKNVHAILDYSVEGKEEEAQFDLALEKTLQNINFAKEKQSIPFAVFKPTGFGKFSLYQKITESKALNSKESGEWAKVKERYNIVCKAAYDNDVPLLIDAEESWMQDAADELIERMMEKYNTKKAIVLNTLQLYRWDRLDYLKNLHIRAKEKGFIIGMKIVRGAYMEKERERAERNGYPSPICKDKQATDTNFDAAIAYIMNHKNMTLYVGSHNELSNYKVLQLIEEMGIAKNDKHIWFGQLYGMSAHISFNLAAEGYNVSKYMPYGAVRDVMPYLIRRAEENTSVAGQTNRELSLLKKERNRRKKL
;
A
#
# COMPACT_ATOMS: atom_id res chain seq x y z
N VAL A 1 10.69 18.88 -6.20
CA VAL A 1 10.41 17.72 -5.32
C VAL A 1 8.96 17.28 -5.45
N PHE A 2 7.98 18.18 -5.29
CA PHE A 2 6.55 17.88 -5.50
C PHE A 2 6.28 17.21 -6.86
N ASP A 3 6.61 17.86 -7.98
CA ASP A 3 6.34 17.30 -9.34
C ASP A 3 7.06 15.97 -9.65
N HIS A 4 8.04 15.61 -8.82
CA HIS A 4 8.76 14.35 -8.99
C HIS A 4 8.03 13.19 -8.31
N PHE A 5 7.41 13.43 -7.15
CA PHE A 5 6.80 12.39 -6.31
C PHE A 5 5.27 12.44 -6.28
N CYS A 6 4.66 13.50 -6.79
CA CYS A 6 3.21 13.69 -6.88
C CYS A 6 2.79 13.81 -8.35
N GLY A 7 1.61 13.29 -8.69
CA GLY A 7 1.02 13.37 -10.02
C GLY A 7 0.43 14.75 -10.33
N GLY A 8 0.02 15.49 -9.30
CA GLY A 8 -0.61 16.81 -9.45
C GLY A 8 -1.35 17.24 -8.19
N VAL A 9 -2.21 18.26 -8.31
CA VAL A 9 -3.05 18.74 -7.21
C VAL A 9 -4.41 18.07 -7.23
N THR A 10 -4.95 17.78 -8.42
CA THR A 10 -6.21 17.05 -8.60
C THR A 10 -6.00 15.73 -9.36
N GLU A 11 -7.06 14.92 -9.41
CA GLU A 11 -7.14 13.70 -10.20
C GLU A 11 -6.89 13.98 -11.70
N GLU A 12 -7.44 15.07 -12.23
CA GLU A 12 -7.29 15.48 -13.63
C GLU A 12 -5.85 15.85 -13.99
N ASP A 13 -5.13 16.51 -13.07
CA ASP A 13 -3.71 16.85 -13.26
C ASP A 13 -2.85 15.59 -13.45
N CYS A 14 -3.26 14.46 -12.85
CA CYS A 14 -2.53 13.21 -12.93
C CYS A 14 -2.73 12.50 -14.29
N LEU A 15 -3.85 12.74 -14.98
CA LEU A 15 -4.26 11.97 -16.17
C LEU A 15 -3.21 11.95 -17.29
N PRO A 16 -2.58 13.06 -17.70
CA PRO A 16 -1.59 13.02 -18.78
C PRO A 16 -0.41 12.09 -18.47
N THR A 17 0.00 12.04 -17.20
CA THR A 17 1.08 11.16 -16.73
C THR A 17 0.62 9.71 -16.71
N ILE A 18 -0.59 9.46 -16.21
CA ILE A 18 -1.20 8.12 -16.15
C ILE A 18 -1.31 7.53 -17.56
N GLU A 19 -1.88 8.26 -18.52
CA GLU A 19 -2.04 7.80 -19.90
C GLU A 19 -0.68 7.52 -20.56
N LYS A 20 0.31 8.37 -20.32
CA LYS A 20 1.68 8.16 -20.81
C LYS A 20 2.29 6.87 -20.26
N MET A 21 2.16 6.60 -18.96
CA MET A 21 2.62 5.34 -18.36
C MET A 21 1.86 4.14 -18.90
N TYR A 22 0.56 4.28 -19.11
CA TYR A 22 -0.30 3.21 -19.61
C TYR A 22 0.05 2.78 -21.04
N THR A 23 0.57 3.68 -21.88
CA THR A 23 1.14 3.29 -23.20
C THR A 23 2.29 2.28 -23.11
N LYS A 24 2.83 2.05 -21.92
CA LYS A 24 3.88 1.06 -21.61
C LYS A 24 3.40 -0.01 -20.63
N ASN A 25 2.09 -0.19 -20.49
CA ASN A 25 1.46 -1.16 -19.58
C ASN A 25 1.82 -0.92 -18.10
N VAL A 26 2.21 0.31 -17.75
CA VAL A 26 2.42 0.72 -16.36
C VAL A 26 1.17 1.48 -15.92
N HIS A 27 0.49 0.92 -14.93
CA HIS A 27 -0.75 1.47 -14.38
C HIS A 27 -0.47 2.50 -13.29
N ALA A 28 -1.50 3.19 -12.80
CA ALA A 28 -1.40 4.12 -11.68
C ALA A 28 -2.42 3.81 -10.58
N ILE A 29 -2.11 4.18 -9.35
CA ILE A 29 -3.03 4.13 -8.21
C ILE A 29 -3.05 5.54 -7.63
N LEU A 30 -4.19 6.22 -7.75
CA LEU A 30 -4.35 7.57 -7.23
C LEU A 30 -4.49 7.54 -5.71
N ASP A 31 -3.63 8.28 -5.02
CA ASP A 31 -3.69 8.46 -3.56
C ASP A 31 -3.96 9.91 -3.21
N TYR A 32 -5.12 10.19 -2.62
CA TYR A 32 -5.43 11.49 -2.04
C TYR A 32 -4.62 11.67 -0.75
N SER A 33 -3.43 12.24 -0.88
CA SER A 33 -2.38 12.21 0.14
C SER A 33 -2.50 13.36 1.15
N VAL A 34 -3.65 13.46 1.82
CA VAL A 34 -3.85 14.42 2.91
C VAL A 34 -3.67 13.72 4.26
N GLU A 35 -2.70 14.18 5.04
CA GLU A 35 -2.33 13.55 6.32
C GLU A 35 -2.43 14.54 7.48
N GLY A 36 -2.74 14.03 8.68
CA GLY A 36 -2.70 14.80 9.93
C GLY A 36 -3.89 15.73 10.18
N LYS A 37 -4.94 15.68 9.36
CA LYS A 37 -6.19 16.40 9.61
C LYS A 37 -7.14 15.54 10.44
N GLU A 38 -7.59 16.05 11.58
CA GLU A 38 -8.41 15.29 12.56
C GLU A 38 -9.85 15.81 12.73
N GLU A 39 -10.35 16.54 11.73
CA GLU A 39 -11.69 17.12 11.73
C GLU A 39 -12.69 16.23 10.96
N GLU A 40 -13.94 16.14 11.44
CA GLU A 40 -14.98 15.30 10.80
C GLU A 40 -15.21 15.64 9.32
N ALA A 41 -15.20 16.93 8.96
CA ALA A 41 -15.34 17.35 7.57
C ALA A 41 -14.20 16.85 6.67
N GLN A 42 -12.99 16.66 7.22
CA GLN A 42 -11.85 16.13 6.48
C GLN A 42 -11.97 14.62 6.29
N PHE A 43 -12.53 13.90 7.27
CA PHE A 43 -12.83 12.48 7.11
C PHE A 43 -13.93 12.21 6.08
N ASP A 44 -14.94 13.08 6.02
CA ASP A 44 -15.99 13.00 5.00
C ASP A 44 -15.46 13.36 3.61
N LEU A 45 -14.57 14.34 3.51
CA LEU A 45 -13.87 14.66 2.26
C LEU A 45 -12.98 13.50 1.80
N ALA A 46 -12.23 12.85 2.70
CA ALA A 46 -11.43 11.69 2.36
C ALA A 46 -12.29 10.52 1.85
N LEU A 47 -13.46 10.31 2.46
CA LEU A 47 -14.46 9.36 1.96
C LEU A 47 -14.91 9.71 0.54
N GLU A 48 -15.31 10.97 0.30
CA GLU A 48 -15.74 11.44 -1.01
C GLU A 48 -14.65 11.23 -2.07
N LYS A 49 -13.40 11.63 -1.76
CA LYS A 49 -12.25 11.45 -2.65
C LYS A 49 -11.95 9.97 -2.95
N THR A 50 -12.08 9.10 -1.95
CA THR A 50 -11.92 7.66 -2.16
C THR A 50 -12.99 7.10 -3.10
N LEU A 51 -14.25 7.53 -2.94
CA LEU A 51 -15.35 7.14 -3.83
C LEU A 51 -15.17 7.68 -5.26
N GLN A 52 -14.68 8.91 -5.41
CA GLN A 52 -14.31 9.48 -6.71
C GLN A 52 -13.21 8.63 -7.38
N ASN A 53 -12.17 8.25 -6.63
CA ASN A 53 -11.10 7.40 -7.16
C ASN A 53 -11.58 6.00 -7.56
N ILE A 54 -12.55 5.41 -6.85
CA ILE A 54 -13.20 4.15 -7.26
C ILE A 54 -13.93 4.33 -8.59
N ASN A 55 -14.67 5.43 -8.78
CA ASN A 55 -15.35 5.70 -10.04
C ASN A 55 -14.36 5.92 -11.19
N PHE A 56 -13.27 6.65 -10.96
CA PHE A 56 -12.18 6.79 -11.94
C PHE A 56 -11.57 5.45 -12.31
N ALA A 57 -11.29 4.59 -11.33
CA ALA A 57 -10.75 3.25 -11.54
C ALA A 57 -11.70 2.34 -12.36
N LYS A 58 -13.00 2.45 -12.12
CA LYS A 58 -14.02 1.76 -12.92
C LYS A 58 -14.02 2.20 -14.37
N GLU A 59 -13.88 3.49 -14.63
CA GLU A 59 -13.93 4.07 -15.97
C GLU A 59 -12.61 3.93 -16.75
N LYS A 60 -11.48 3.76 -16.05
CA LYS A 60 -10.15 3.76 -16.64
C LYS A 60 -9.37 2.51 -16.28
N GLN A 61 -9.12 1.66 -17.27
CA GLN A 61 -8.27 0.46 -17.11
C GLN A 61 -6.86 0.79 -16.64
N SER A 62 -6.36 2.00 -16.89
CA SER A 62 -5.06 2.49 -16.43
C SER A 62 -4.97 2.66 -14.90
N ILE A 63 -6.10 2.57 -14.18
CA ILE A 63 -6.21 2.72 -12.73
C ILE A 63 -6.87 1.45 -12.12
N PRO A 64 -6.08 0.40 -11.78
CA PRO A 64 -6.62 -0.89 -11.38
C PRO A 64 -7.03 -0.99 -9.91
N PHE A 65 -6.65 -0.02 -9.06
CA PHE A 65 -6.98 0.01 -7.64
C PHE A 65 -7.38 1.41 -7.20
N ALA A 66 -8.18 1.46 -6.15
CA ALA A 66 -8.28 2.64 -5.28
C ALA A 66 -7.53 2.39 -3.96
N VAL A 67 -7.22 3.46 -3.23
CA VAL A 67 -6.52 3.37 -1.93
C VAL A 67 -7.10 4.39 -0.95
N PHE A 68 -7.05 4.05 0.34
CA PHE A 68 -7.22 5.01 1.43
C PHE A 68 -6.36 4.64 2.64
N LYS A 69 -6.19 5.62 3.55
CA LYS A 69 -5.52 5.45 4.85
C LYS A 69 -6.54 5.34 5.97
N PRO A 70 -6.37 4.44 6.96
CA PRO A 70 -7.25 4.35 8.11
C PRO A 70 -7.49 5.69 8.82
N THR A 71 -6.44 6.45 9.13
CA THR A 71 -6.56 7.76 9.79
C THR A 71 -7.18 8.84 8.91
N GLY A 72 -7.31 8.60 7.59
CA GLY A 72 -8.11 9.43 6.70
C GLY A 72 -9.62 9.35 7.02
N PHE A 73 -10.09 8.31 7.71
CA PHE A 73 -11.51 8.13 8.05
C PHE A 73 -11.86 8.38 9.53
N GLY A 74 -10.86 8.64 10.37
CA GLY A 74 -11.08 8.88 11.79
C GLY A 74 -9.82 9.27 12.53
N LYS A 75 -10.00 9.85 13.72
CA LYS A 75 -8.88 10.33 14.54
C LYS A 75 -7.93 9.20 14.91
N PHE A 76 -6.64 9.51 14.85
CA PHE A 76 -5.59 8.57 15.21
C PHE A 76 -5.78 8.03 16.64
N SER A 77 -6.16 8.92 17.56
CA SER A 77 -6.38 8.60 18.97
C SER A 77 -7.49 7.56 19.22
N LEU A 78 -8.48 7.44 18.34
CA LEU A 78 -9.54 6.41 18.46
C LEU A 78 -9.00 5.03 18.14
N TYR A 79 -8.30 4.90 17.00
CA TYR A 79 -7.64 3.64 16.62
C TYR A 79 -6.63 3.21 17.69
N GLN A 80 -5.87 4.16 18.26
CA GLN A 80 -4.95 3.88 19.35
C GLN A 80 -5.68 3.35 20.59
N LYS A 81 -6.75 4.01 21.03
CA LYS A 81 -7.51 3.55 22.20
C LYS A 81 -8.02 2.13 22.01
N ILE A 82 -8.52 1.80 20.83
CA ILE A 82 -9.06 0.47 20.51
C ILE A 82 -7.96 -0.58 20.49
N THR A 83 -6.83 -0.27 19.83
CA THR A 83 -5.63 -1.13 19.83
C THR A 83 -5.16 -1.40 21.25
N GLU A 84 -5.14 -0.38 22.12
CA GLU A 84 -4.77 -0.50 23.53
C GLU A 84 -5.89 -1.06 24.43
N SER A 85 -7.01 -1.52 23.86
CA SER A 85 -8.19 -2.05 24.58
C SER A 85 -8.75 -1.09 25.64
N LYS A 86 -8.63 0.23 25.43
CA LYS A 86 -9.17 1.26 26.29
C LYS A 86 -10.64 1.53 25.98
N ALA A 87 -11.43 1.77 27.03
CA ALA A 87 -12.83 2.13 26.88
C ALA A 87 -13.00 3.47 26.14
N LEU A 88 -13.94 3.51 25.20
CA LEU A 88 -14.39 4.73 24.54
C LEU A 88 -15.52 5.37 25.36
N ASN A 89 -15.50 6.70 25.49
CA ASN A 89 -16.67 7.40 26.02
C ASN A 89 -17.82 7.44 24.99
N SER A 90 -18.98 7.99 25.36
CA SER A 90 -20.15 8.03 24.47
C SER A 90 -19.90 8.79 23.15
N LYS A 91 -19.12 9.88 23.20
CA LYS A 91 -18.78 10.66 22.00
C LYS A 91 -17.84 9.87 21.10
N GLU A 92 -16.78 9.30 21.68
CA GLU A 92 -15.80 8.47 20.97
C GLU A 92 -16.43 7.22 20.35
N SER A 93 -17.40 6.61 21.03
CA SER A 93 -18.17 5.49 20.50
C SER A 93 -18.97 5.88 19.25
N GLY A 94 -19.57 7.09 19.26
CA GLY A 94 -20.24 7.66 18.10
C GLY A 94 -19.28 7.96 16.95
N GLU A 95 -18.11 8.55 17.24
CA GLU A 95 -17.06 8.80 16.24
C GLU A 95 -16.54 7.48 15.64
N TRP A 96 -16.32 6.45 16.46
CA TRP A 96 -15.91 5.12 15.98
C TRP A 96 -17.00 4.43 15.14
N ALA A 97 -18.27 4.63 15.47
CA ALA A 97 -19.37 4.13 14.65
C ALA A 97 -19.33 4.74 13.23
N LYS A 98 -19.01 6.03 13.11
CA LYS A 98 -18.81 6.68 11.81
C LYS A 98 -17.61 6.12 11.06
N VAL A 99 -16.48 5.87 11.73
CA VAL A 99 -15.31 5.22 11.10
C VAL A 99 -15.72 3.88 10.45
N LYS A 100 -16.40 3.02 11.21
CA LYS A 100 -16.91 1.73 10.70
C LYS A 100 -17.84 1.91 9.51
N GLU A 101 -18.70 2.93 9.53
CA GLU A 101 -19.59 3.22 8.41
C GLU A 101 -18.83 3.68 7.17
N ARG A 102 -17.83 4.57 7.30
CA ARG A 102 -16.97 5.00 6.18
C ARG A 102 -16.25 3.81 5.53
N TYR A 103 -15.68 2.91 6.34
CA TYR A 103 -15.10 1.64 5.85
C TYR A 103 -16.12 0.81 5.06
N ASN A 104 -17.32 0.63 5.62
CA ASN A 104 -18.36 -0.15 4.98
C ASN A 104 -18.82 0.46 3.65
N ILE A 105 -19.04 1.78 3.59
CA ILE A 105 -19.45 2.51 2.38
C ILE A 105 -18.42 2.31 1.26
N VAL A 106 -17.14 2.56 1.55
CA VAL A 106 -16.06 2.48 0.55
C VAL A 106 -15.81 1.04 0.10
N CYS A 107 -15.76 0.08 1.03
CA CYS A 107 -15.57 -1.32 0.67
C CYS A 107 -16.77 -1.86 -0.13
N LYS A 108 -18.00 -1.42 0.17
CA LYS A 108 -19.17 -1.75 -0.63
C LYS A 108 -19.09 -1.17 -2.03
N ALA A 109 -18.74 0.11 -2.16
CA ALA A 109 -18.61 0.77 -3.45
C ALA A 109 -17.54 0.10 -4.32
N ALA A 110 -16.39 -0.27 -3.73
CA ALA A 110 -15.35 -1.05 -4.39
C ALA A 110 -15.83 -2.42 -4.86
N TYR A 111 -16.56 -3.14 -4.00
CA TYR A 111 -17.16 -4.43 -4.35
C TYR A 111 -18.17 -4.31 -5.49
N ASP A 112 -19.10 -3.35 -5.41
CA ASP A 112 -20.15 -3.15 -6.41
C ASP A 112 -19.59 -2.72 -7.79
N ASN A 113 -18.45 -2.00 -7.79
CA ASN A 113 -17.80 -1.53 -9.01
C ASN A 113 -16.65 -2.43 -9.48
N ASP A 114 -16.42 -3.55 -8.80
CA ASP A 114 -15.37 -4.53 -9.13
C ASP A 114 -13.92 -3.98 -9.06
N VAL A 115 -13.71 -2.92 -8.29
CA VAL A 115 -12.42 -2.22 -8.11
C VAL A 115 -11.79 -2.63 -6.79
N PRO A 116 -10.62 -3.31 -6.78
CA PRO A 116 -9.95 -3.64 -5.53
C PRO A 116 -9.42 -2.40 -4.79
N LEU A 117 -9.49 -2.45 -3.47
CA LEU A 117 -9.02 -1.43 -2.53
C LEU A 117 -7.76 -1.87 -1.81
N LEU A 118 -6.75 -1.03 -1.87
CA LEU A 118 -5.61 -1.09 -0.97
C LEU A 118 -5.92 -0.26 0.27
N ILE A 119 -5.81 -0.85 1.46
CA ILE A 119 -5.92 -0.10 2.72
C ILE A 119 -4.52 0.00 3.31
N ASP A 120 -4.03 1.23 3.44
CA ASP A 120 -2.68 1.48 3.93
C ASP A 120 -2.51 1.08 5.39
N ALA A 121 -1.27 0.78 5.77
CA ALA A 121 -0.87 0.55 7.15
C ALA A 121 -0.05 1.73 7.65
N GLU A 122 -0.29 2.10 8.91
CA GLU A 122 0.26 3.29 9.55
C GLU A 122 1.11 2.84 10.76
N GLU A 123 1.03 3.54 11.90
CA GLU A 123 1.81 3.22 13.08
C GLU A 123 1.29 2.00 13.86
N SER A 124 2.20 1.24 14.46
CA SER A 124 1.93 -0.04 15.12
C SER A 124 0.88 0.04 16.23
N TRP A 125 0.80 1.18 16.92
CA TRP A 125 -0.11 1.36 18.05
C TRP A 125 -1.52 1.81 17.66
N MET A 126 -1.80 1.96 16.37
CA MET A 126 -3.15 2.10 15.84
C MET A 126 -3.56 0.90 14.97
N GLN A 127 -2.57 0.10 14.53
CA GLN A 127 -2.72 -0.84 13.44
C GLN A 127 -3.63 -2.02 13.78
N ASP A 128 -3.69 -2.49 15.03
CA ASP A 128 -4.54 -3.65 15.36
C ASP A 128 -6.04 -3.32 15.21
N ALA A 129 -6.43 -2.08 15.56
CA ALA A 129 -7.80 -1.60 15.32
C ALA A 129 -8.12 -1.50 13.82
N ALA A 130 -7.16 -1.07 13.00
CA ALA A 130 -7.32 -1.04 11.55
C ALA A 130 -7.40 -2.48 10.98
N ASP A 131 -6.50 -3.37 11.40
CA ASP A 131 -6.45 -4.77 10.99
C ASP A 131 -7.78 -5.50 11.27
N GLU A 132 -8.39 -5.26 12.44
CA GLU A 132 -9.68 -5.85 12.79
C GLU A 132 -10.81 -5.35 11.86
N LEU A 133 -10.86 -4.04 11.58
CA LEU A 133 -11.83 -3.49 10.64
C LEU A 133 -11.65 -4.05 9.24
N ILE A 134 -10.40 -4.13 8.78
CA ILE A 134 -10.07 -4.63 7.45
C ILE A 134 -10.42 -6.11 7.32
N GLU A 135 -10.12 -6.94 8.32
CA GLU A 135 -10.53 -8.34 8.36
C GLU A 135 -12.05 -8.48 8.26
N ARG A 136 -12.82 -7.71 9.04
CA ARG A 136 -14.29 -7.68 8.93
C ARG A 136 -14.77 -7.28 7.53
N MET A 137 -14.07 -6.39 6.84
CA MET A 137 -14.40 -6.01 5.46
C MET A 137 -14.02 -7.11 4.46
N MET A 138 -12.90 -7.83 4.67
CA MET A 138 -12.57 -9.00 3.87
C MET A 138 -13.61 -10.12 4.03
N GLU A 139 -14.02 -10.41 5.27
CA GLU A 139 -15.09 -11.39 5.55
C GLU A 139 -16.37 -11.07 4.78
N LYS A 140 -16.71 -9.80 4.67
CA LYS A 140 -17.94 -9.34 4.01
C LYS A 140 -17.84 -9.28 2.48
N TYR A 141 -16.71 -8.82 1.95
CA TYR A 141 -16.60 -8.46 0.52
C TYR A 141 -15.64 -9.35 -0.29
N ASN A 142 -14.74 -10.12 0.34
CA ASN A 142 -13.79 -11.00 -0.35
C ASN A 142 -14.32 -12.43 -0.52
N THR A 143 -15.52 -12.59 -1.06
CA THR A 143 -16.18 -13.90 -1.17
C THR A 143 -15.73 -14.67 -2.42
N LYS A 144 -15.67 -14.00 -3.59
CA LYS A 144 -15.30 -14.61 -4.89
C LYS A 144 -13.90 -14.25 -5.36
N LYS A 145 -13.41 -13.07 -4.97
CA LYS A 145 -12.05 -12.58 -5.22
C LYS A 145 -11.68 -11.56 -4.13
N ALA A 146 -10.40 -11.22 -4.00
CA ALA A 146 -9.98 -10.16 -3.09
C ALA A 146 -10.39 -8.79 -3.65
N ILE A 147 -11.35 -8.13 -2.99
CA ILE A 147 -11.67 -6.72 -3.20
C ILE A 147 -10.91 -5.87 -2.19
N VAL A 148 -10.90 -6.27 -0.93
CA VAL A 148 -10.23 -5.55 0.15
C VAL A 148 -8.86 -6.17 0.39
N LEU A 149 -7.81 -5.36 0.30
CA LEU A 149 -6.44 -5.76 0.57
C LEU A 149 -5.91 -4.98 1.78
N ASN A 150 -5.43 -5.68 2.81
CA ASN A 150 -4.72 -5.07 3.93
C ASN A 150 -3.25 -4.82 3.55
N THR A 151 -2.60 -3.84 4.17
CA THR A 151 -1.16 -3.63 4.05
C THR A 151 -0.41 -4.27 5.20
N LEU A 152 0.56 -5.13 4.89
CA LEU A 152 1.43 -5.79 5.85
C LEU A 152 2.81 -5.14 5.80
N GLN A 153 3.26 -4.58 6.93
CA GLN A 153 4.58 -3.95 7.06
C GLN A 153 5.61 -4.93 7.63
N LEU A 154 6.46 -5.51 6.81
CA LEU A 154 7.33 -6.63 7.18
C LEU A 154 8.63 -6.22 7.89
N TYR A 155 8.83 -4.92 8.10
CA TYR A 155 9.80 -4.40 9.08
C TYR A 155 9.42 -4.71 10.52
N ARG A 156 8.18 -5.16 10.77
CA ARG A 156 7.67 -5.57 12.07
C ARG A 156 7.80 -7.08 12.20
N TRP A 157 8.38 -7.56 13.30
CA TRP A 157 8.70 -8.98 13.48
C TRP A 157 7.45 -9.87 13.64
N ASP A 158 6.32 -9.32 14.07
CA ASP A 158 5.07 -10.05 14.35
C ASP A 158 4.23 -10.37 13.11
N ARG A 159 4.52 -9.73 11.98
CA ARG A 159 3.55 -9.66 10.86
C ARG A 159 3.38 -10.95 10.06
N LEU A 160 4.38 -11.82 10.02
CA LEU A 160 4.23 -13.14 9.41
C LEU A 160 3.28 -14.02 10.23
N ASP A 161 3.35 -13.95 11.56
CA ASP A 161 2.46 -14.70 12.44
C ASP A 161 1.03 -14.15 12.38
N TYR A 162 0.86 -12.82 12.31
CA TYR A 162 -0.43 -12.20 11.99
C TYR A 162 -1.04 -12.78 10.71
N LEU A 163 -0.28 -12.84 9.62
CA LEU A 163 -0.74 -13.37 8.33
C LEU A 163 -1.16 -14.85 8.43
N LYS A 164 -0.40 -15.67 9.14
CA LYS A 164 -0.73 -17.08 9.37
C LYS A 164 -2.02 -17.24 10.18
N ASN A 165 -2.20 -16.44 11.23
CA ASN A 165 -3.40 -16.46 12.06
C ASN A 165 -4.62 -15.96 11.28
N LEU A 166 -4.48 -14.91 10.48
CA LEU A 166 -5.54 -14.45 9.57
C LEU A 166 -5.91 -15.56 8.58
N HIS A 167 -4.94 -16.30 8.04
CA HIS A 167 -5.20 -17.42 7.14
C HIS A 167 -6.02 -18.54 7.77
N ILE A 168 -5.80 -18.85 9.05
CA ILE A 168 -6.63 -19.81 9.79
C ILE A 168 -8.08 -19.31 9.83
N ARG A 169 -8.29 -18.07 10.28
CA ARG A 169 -9.63 -17.47 10.35
C ARG A 169 -10.30 -17.34 8.99
N ALA A 170 -9.53 -17.06 7.94
CA ALA A 170 -10.00 -16.98 6.55
C ALA A 170 -10.52 -18.33 6.04
N LYS A 171 -9.86 -19.44 6.40
CA LYS A 171 -10.36 -20.78 6.07
C LYS A 171 -11.64 -21.11 6.84
N GLU A 172 -11.70 -20.77 8.13
CA GLU A 172 -12.85 -21.03 8.98
C GLU A 172 -14.10 -20.25 8.52
N LYS A 173 -13.92 -18.98 8.15
CA LYS A 173 -15.00 -18.08 7.77
C LYS A 173 -15.27 -18.01 6.26
N GLY A 174 -14.40 -18.60 5.44
CA GLY A 174 -14.58 -18.74 4.00
C GLY A 174 -14.36 -17.47 3.18
N PHE A 175 -13.37 -16.64 3.51
CA PHE A 175 -13.01 -15.45 2.73
C PHE A 175 -11.62 -15.53 2.11
N ILE A 176 -11.40 -14.75 1.04
CA ILE A 176 -10.13 -14.65 0.33
C ILE A 176 -9.29 -13.53 0.94
N ILE A 177 -8.01 -13.82 1.23
CA ILE A 177 -7.10 -12.81 1.80
C ILE A 177 -6.54 -11.94 0.69
N GLY A 178 -6.59 -10.62 0.88
CA GLY A 178 -5.89 -9.66 0.04
C GLY A 178 -4.76 -8.99 0.81
N MET A 179 -3.52 -9.04 0.30
CA MET A 179 -2.36 -8.47 1.00
C MET A 179 -1.47 -7.65 0.09
N LYS A 180 -1.30 -6.37 0.46
CA LYS A 180 -0.18 -5.52 0.02
C LYS A 180 0.96 -5.69 0.99
N ILE A 181 2.09 -6.19 0.52
CA ILE A 181 3.29 -6.34 1.34
C ILE A 181 4.25 -5.17 1.10
N VAL A 182 4.77 -4.60 2.17
CA VAL A 182 5.78 -3.54 2.15
C VAL A 182 6.83 -3.82 3.23
N ARG A 183 7.98 -3.15 3.19
CA ARG A 183 8.86 -3.14 4.37
C ARG A 183 8.20 -2.32 5.49
N GLY A 184 7.95 -1.04 5.25
CA GLY A 184 7.35 -0.13 6.22
C GLY A 184 7.91 1.28 6.02
N ALA A 185 7.22 2.29 6.54
CA ALA A 185 7.55 3.71 6.30
C ALA A 185 7.71 4.56 7.56
N TYR A 186 7.66 3.94 8.75
CA TYR A 186 7.63 4.62 10.05
C TYR A 186 8.73 4.12 11.02
N MET A 187 9.82 3.55 10.51
CA MET A 187 10.77 2.76 11.31
C MET A 187 11.41 3.55 12.45
N GLU A 188 11.83 4.77 12.15
CA GLU A 188 12.47 5.70 13.07
C GLU A 188 11.51 6.08 14.19
N LYS A 189 10.28 6.50 13.83
CA LYS A 189 9.20 6.84 14.76
C LYS A 189 8.85 5.68 15.70
N GLU A 190 8.84 4.45 15.19
CA GLU A 190 8.56 3.24 15.96
C GLU A 190 9.65 2.93 16.98
N ARG A 191 10.93 3.10 16.59
CA ARG A 191 12.08 2.92 17.49
C ARG A 191 12.12 3.99 18.57
N GLU A 192 11.94 5.26 18.19
CA GLU A 192 11.89 6.39 19.14
C GLU A 192 10.78 6.23 20.17
N ARG A 193 9.57 5.81 19.75
CA ARG A 193 8.47 5.54 20.68
C ARG A 193 8.79 4.41 21.64
N ALA A 194 9.38 3.33 21.14
CA ALA A 194 9.75 2.16 21.94
C ALA A 194 10.80 2.51 23.01
N GLU A 195 11.83 3.26 22.63
CA GLU A 195 12.85 3.77 23.55
C GLU A 195 12.24 4.69 24.61
N ARG A 196 11.45 5.69 24.19
CA ARG A 196 10.80 6.64 25.10
C ARG A 196 9.88 5.97 26.13
N ASN A 197 9.18 4.92 25.72
CA ASN A 197 8.20 4.24 26.56
C ASN A 197 8.75 2.97 27.24
N GLY A 198 10.02 2.62 27.02
CA GLY A 198 10.69 1.50 27.68
C GLY A 198 10.18 0.10 27.30
N TYR A 199 9.66 -0.09 26.08
CA TYR A 199 9.22 -1.40 25.59
C TYR A 199 10.04 -1.87 24.37
N PRO A 200 10.13 -3.18 24.07
CA PRO A 200 10.87 -3.67 22.92
C PRO A 200 10.33 -3.12 21.59
N SER A 201 11.21 -2.62 20.72
CA SER A 201 10.79 -2.12 19.41
C SER A 201 10.03 -3.21 18.63
N PRO A 202 8.89 -2.89 17.99
CA PRO A 202 8.18 -3.83 17.15
C PRO A 202 8.94 -4.10 15.84
N ILE A 203 10.01 -3.34 15.56
CA ILE A 203 10.79 -3.41 14.34
C ILE A 203 11.85 -4.52 14.46
N CYS A 204 12.01 -5.30 13.39
CA CYS A 204 13.10 -6.22 13.16
C CYS A 204 14.46 -5.61 13.56
N LYS A 205 15.34 -6.45 14.10
CA LYS A 205 16.66 -6.04 14.61
C LYS A 205 17.52 -5.30 13.58
N ASP A 206 17.43 -5.70 12.31
CA ASP A 206 18.21 -5.15 11.21
C ASP A 206 17.45 -5.31 9.87
N LYS A 207 18.01 -4.73 8.81
CA LYS A 207 17.44 -4.79 7.46
C LYS A 207 17.37 -6.23 6.92
N GLN A 208 18.34 -7.09 7.25
CA GLN A 208 18.37 -8.47 6.76
C GLN A 208 17.21 -9.28 7.36
N ALA A 209 16.88 -9.05 8.63
CA ALA A 209 15.72 -9.64 9.29
C ALA A 209 14.41 -9.15 8.64
N THR A 210 14.30 -7.86 8.33
CA THR A 210 13.16 -7.32 7.55
C THR A 210 13.04 -7.97 6.18
N ASP A 211 14.15 -8.11 5.44
CA ASP A 211 14.15 -8.74 4.11
C ASP A 211 13.76 -10.23 4.19
N THR A 212 14.24 -10.93 5.22
CA THR A 212 13.88 -12.35 5.47
C THR A 212 12.39 -12.48 5.77
N ASN A 213 11.83 -11.59 6.59
CA ASN A 213 10.40 -11.57 6.91
C ASN A 213 9.55 -11.24 5.66
N PHE A 214 10.02 -10.29 4.85
CA PHE A 214 9.40 -9.92 3.57
C PHE A 214 9.34 -11.10 2.60
N ASP A 215 10.47 -11.78 2.38
CA ASP A 215 10.54 -12.92 1.47
C ASP A 215 9.71 -14.11 1.99
N ALA A 216 9.71 -14.37 3.30
CA ALA A 216 8.91 -15.43 3.91
C ALA A 216 7.40 -15.18 3.76
N ALA A 217 6.94 -13.93 3.90
CA ALA A 217 5.54 -13.57 3.69
C ALA A 217 5.11 -13.74 2.22
N ILE A 218 5.95 -13.35 1.25
CA ILE A 218 5.71 -13.61 -0.18
C ILE A 218 5.53 -15.10 -0.43
N ALA A 219 6.52 -15.89 -0.01
CA ALA A 219 6.51 -17.33 -0.24
C ALA A 219 5.27 -17.97 0.41
N TYR A 220 4.89 -17.51 1.61
CA TYR A 220 3.67 -17.98 2.26
C TYR A 220 2.42 -17.64 1.44
N ILE A 221 2.27 -16.40 0.95
CA ILE A 221 1.10 -15.99 0.16
C ILE A 221 1.02 -16.78 -1.15
N MET A 222 2.12 -16.86 -1.90
CA MET A 222 2.14 -17.52 -3.22
C MET A 222 1.88 -19.02 -3.16
N ASN A 223 2.19 -19.68 -2.04
CA ASN A 223 1.89 -21.10 -1.83
C ASN A 223 0.40 -21.39 -1.52
N HIS A 224 -0.46 -20.37 -1.44
CA HIS A 224 -1.87 -20.54 -1.08
C HIS A 224 -2.81 -19.92 -2.13
N LYS A 225 -3.70 -20.73 -2.69
CA LYS A 225 -4.61 -20.35 -3.79
C LYS A 225 -5.65 -19.28 -3.43
N ASN A 226 -6.00 -19.12 -2.15
CA ASN A 226 -7.02 -18.18 -1.69
C ASN A 226 -6.41 -16.87 -1.15
N MET A 227 -5.34 -16.41 -1.79
CA MET A 227 -4.69 -15.15 -1.45
C MET A 227 -4.36 -14.32 -2.70
N THR A 228 -4.48 -13.00 -2.58
CA THR A 228 -4.03 -12.01 -3.58
C THR A 228 -2.85 -11.23 -3.02
N LEU A 229 -1.83 -11.05 -3.85
CA LEU A 229 -0.56 -10.43 -3.51
C LEU A 229 -0.35 -9.13 -4.29
N TYR A 230 -0.10 -8.05 -3.56
CA TYR A 230 0.43 -6.81 -4.10
C TYR A 230 1.83 -6.55 -3.51
N VAL A 231 2.86 -6.55 -4.33
CA VAL A 231 4.27 -6.40 -3.92
C VAL A 231 4.70 -4.94 -3.97
N GLY A 232 4.69 -4.25 -2.84
CA GLY A 232 5.21 -2.88 -2.72
C GLY A 232 6.70 -2.86 -2.39
N SER A 233 7.56 -2.81 -3.42
CA SER A 233 9.02 -2.79 -3.21
C SER A 233 9.80 -2.14 -4.34
N HIS A 234 10.78 -1.31 -3.99
CA HIS A 234 11.78 -0.74 -4.91
C HIS A 234 13.07 -1.55 -4.93
N ASN A 235 13.15 -2.65 -4.18
CA ASN A 235 14.36 -3.47 -4.14
C ASN A 235 14.35 -4.46 -5.31
N GLU A 236 15.32 -4.34 -6.23
CA GLU A 236 15.44 -5.22 -7.41
C GLU A 236 15.47 -6.70 -7.03
N LEU A 237 16.27 -7.08 -6.03
CA LEU A 237 16.40 -8.47 -5.59
C LEU A 237 15.05 -9.03 -5.08
N SER A 238 14.31 -8.25 -4.28
CA SER A 238 12.98 -8.65 -3.83
C SER A 238 12.03 -8.87 -5.01
N ASN A 239 12.05 -8.00 -6.03
CA ASN A 239 11.22 -8.18 -7.21
C ASN A 239 11.65 -9.44 -7.99
N TYR A 240 12.95 -9.64 -8.23
CA TYR A 240 13.47 -10.84 -8.90
C TYR A 240 13.10 -12.14 -8.20
N LYS A 241 13.12 -12.18 -6.86
CA LYS A 241 12.68 -13.37 -6.10
C LYS A 241 11.21 -13.70 -6.36
N VAL A 242 10.33 -12.70 -6.44
CA VAL A 242 8.92 -12.93 -6.80
C VAL A 242 8.82 -13.45 -8.23
N LEU A 243 9.58 -12.89 -9.18
CA LEU A 243 9.60 -13.38 -10.57
C LEU A 243 10.02 -14.84 -10.65
N GLN A 244 11.07 -15.21 -9.91
CA GLN A 244 11.54 -16.59 -9.83
C GLN A 244 10.45 -17.51 -9.28
N LEU A 245 9.74 -17.11 -8.22
CA LEU A 245 8.62 -17.90 -7.68
C LEU A 245 7.46 -18.03 -8.68
N ILE A 246 7.14 -16.97 -9.43
CA ILE A 246 6.11 -17.02 -10.49
C ILE A 246 6.50 -18.07 -11.55
N GLU A 247 7.75 -18.05 -12.00
CA GLU A 247 8.28 -18.99 -12.99
C GLU A 247 8.30 -20.44 -12.47
N GLU A 248 8.85 -20.65 -11.27
CA GLU A 248 8.94 -21.97 -10.62
C GLU A 248 7.56 -22.60 -10.38
N MET A 249 6.56 -21.78 -10.06
CA MET A 249 5.18 -22.23 -9.85
C MET A 249 4.35 -22.31 -11.15
N GLY A 250 4.92 -21.91 -12.29
CA GLY A 250 4.20 -21.89 -13.58
C GLY A 250 3.01 -20.92 -13.60
N ILE A 251 3.05 -19.85 -12.80
CA ILE A 251 2.00 -18.84 -12.74
C ILE A 251 2.12 -17.92 -13.96
N ALA A 252 0.99 -17.55 -14.56
CA ALA A 252 1.00 -16.61 -15.69
C ALA A 252 1.55 -15.24 -15.24
N LYS A 253 2.41 -14.61 -16.05
CA LYS A 253 2.99 -13.30 -15.72
C LYS A 253 1.95 -12.22 -15.43
N ASN A 254 0.80 -12.30 -16.10
CA ASN A 254 -0.34 -11.41 -15.93
C ASN A 254 -1.42 -11.96 -15.00
N ASP A 255 -1.12 -12.92 -14.12
CA ASP A 255 -2.08 -13.43 -13.14
C ASP A 255 -2.64 -12.27 -12.29
N LYS A 256 -3.96 -12.10 -12.35
CA LYS A 256 -4.68 -10.99 -11.72
C LYS A 256 -4.51 -10.93 -10.20
N HIS A 257 -4.06 -12.00 -9.56
CA HIS A 257 -3.83 -12.07 -8.13
C HIS A 257 -2.43 -11.58 -7.73
N ILE A 258 -1.55 -11.27 -8.68
CA ILE A 258 -0.19 -10.80 -8.39
C ILE A 258 0.04 -9.46 -9.08
N TRP A 259 0.33 -8.44 -8.28
CA TRP A 259 0.65 -7.10 -8.75
C TRP A 259 1.97 -6.61 -8.17
N PHE A 260 2.70 -5.84 -8.95
CA PHE A 260 3.92 -5.15 -8.52
C PHE A 260 3.66 -3.65 -8.39
N GLY A 261 4.16 -3.08 -7.30
CA GLY A 261 3.95 -1.68 -6.95
C GLY A 261 5.23 -0.95 -6.60
N GLN A 262 5.45 0.20 -7.24
CA GLN A 262 6.48 1.16 -6.84
C GLN A 262 5.85 2.54 -6.64
N LEU A 263 6.53 3.41 -5.90
CA LEU A 263 6.08 4.79 -5.74
C LEU A 263 6.35 5.56 -7.05
N TYR A 264 5.44 6.47 -7.40
CA TYR A 264 5.66 7.41 -8.49
C TYR A 264 6.91 8.26 -8.20
N GLY A 265 7.68 8.55 -9.23
CA GLY A 265 8.99 9.21 -9.12
C GLY A 265 10.17 8.30 -8.82
N MET A 266 9.97 7.06 -8.41
CA MET A 266 11.06 6.17 -7.96
C MET A 266 11.14 4.89 -8.77
N SER A 267 12.34 4.38 -9.03
CA SER A 267 12.56 3.04 -9.59
C SER A 267 11.79 2.79 -10.89
N ALA A 268 11.89 3.72 -11.84
CA ALA A 268 11.25 3.58 -13.15
C ALA A 268 11.80 2.36 -13.90
N HIS A 269 13.11 2.11 -13.80
CA HIS A 269 13.75 0.93 -14.39
C HIS A 269 13.12 -0.40 -13.94
N ILE A 270 12.61 -0.51 -12.70
CA ILE A 270 11.91 -1.72 -12.24
C ILE A 270 10.54 -1.81 -12.91
N SER A 271 9.71 -0.77 -12.75
CA SER A 271 8.31 -0.83 -13.19
C SER A 271 8.17 -1.00 -14.71
N PHE A 272 8.94 -0.25 -15.50
CA PHE A 272 8.84 -0.32 -16.95
C PHE A 272 9.40 -1.63 -17.52
N ASN A 273 10.43 -2.22 -16.90
CA ASN A 273 10.94 -3.52 -17.33
C ASN A 273 9.95 -4.65 -16.97
N LEU A 274 9.38 -4.63 -15.76
CA LEU A 274 8.33 -5.59 -15.38
C LEU A 274 7.12 -5.51 -16.31
N ALA A 275 6.66 -4.30 -16.63
CA ALA A 275 5.52 -4.11 -17.52
C ALA A 275 5.82 -4.56 -18.95
N ALA A 276 7.03 -4.31 -19.46
CA ALA A 276 7.48 -4.77 -20.76
C ALA A 276 7.57 -6.30 -20.86
N GLU A 277 7.86 -6.97 -19.74
CA GLU A 277 7.86 -8.43 -19.64
C GLU A 277 6.45 -9.05 -19.50
N GLY A 278 5.40 -8.22 -19.40
CA GLY A 278 4.00 -8.66 -19.33
C GLY A 278 3.46 -8.87 -17.91
N TYR A 279 4.15 -8.39 -16.88
CA TYR A 279 3.66 -8.43 -15.51
C TYR A 279 2.65 -7.31 -15.22
N ASN A 280 1.78 -7.52 -14.22
CA ASN A 280 0.86 -6.50 -13.75
C ASN A 280 1.60 -5.50 -12.85
N VAL A 281 1.71 -4.24 -13.29
CA VAL A 281 2.52 -3.23 -12.61
C VAL A 281 1.76 -1.93 -12.45
N SER A 282 1.86 -1.32 -11.27
CA SER A 282 1.30 -0.01 -10.97
C SER A 282 2.30 0.92 -10.26
N LYS A 283 2.14 2.22 -10.50
CA LYS A 283 2.77 3.29 -9.74
C LYS A 283 1.78 3.89 -8.75
N TYR A 284 2.16 3.89 -7.48
CA TYR A 284 1.44 4.59 -6.43
C TYR A 284 1.66 6.10 -6.58
N MET A 285 0.62 6.84 -6.94
CA MET A 285 0.67 8.23 -7.38
C MET A 285 -0.11 9.14 -6.43
N PRO A 286 0.59 9.77 -5.47
CA PRO A 286 0.07 10.83 -4.63
C PRO A 286 -0.43 12.02 -5.44
N TYR A 287 -1.52 12.63 -4.99
CA TYR A 287 -1.96 13.95 -5.44
C TYR A 287 -2.59 14.73 -4.28
N GLY A 288 -2.64 16.04 -4.43
CA GLY A 288 -3.22 16.94 -3.45
C GLY A 288 -2.50 18.28 -3.37
N ALA A 289 -3.06 19.21 -2.61
CA ALA A 289 -2.42 20.51 -2.40
C ALA A 289 -1.03 20.33 -1.77
N VAL A 290 -0.05 21.11 -2.22
CA VAL A 290 1.36 21.00 -1.79
C VAL A 290 1.48 20.94 -0.26
N ARG A 291 0.75 21.78 0.46
CA ARG A 291 0.76 21.84 1.93
C ARG A 291 0.29 20.53 2.58
N ASP A 292 -0.71 19.89 1.98
CA ASP A 292 -1.33 18.69 2.53
C ASP A 292 -0.47 17.45 2.29
N VAL A 293 0.31 17.42 1.19
CA VAL A 293 1.21 16.30 0.86
C VAL A 293 2.61 16.43 1.49
N MET A 294 2.90 17.51 2.22
CA MET A 294 4.22 17.72 2.83
C MET A 294 4.71 16.55 3.70
N PRO A 295 3.88 15.95 4.59
CA PRO A 295 4.29 14.79 5.38
C PRO A 295 4.75 13.61 4.51
N TYR A 296 4.04 13.35 3.42
CA TYR A 296 4.42 12.33 2.44
C TYR A 296 5.76 12.65 1.79
N LEU A 297 5.98 13.89 1.34
CA LEU A 297 7.23 14.31 0.68
C LEU A 297 8.44 14.22 1.61
N ILE A 298 8.29 14.55 2.90
CA ILE A 298 9.36 14.42 3.90
C ILE A 298 9.80 12.95 4.00
N ARG A 299 8.85 12.03 4.14
CA ARG A 299 9.17 10.58 4.18
C ARG A 299 9.81 10.09 2.89
N ARG A 300 9.44 10.64 1.73
CA ARG A 300 10.15 10.34 0.46
C ARG A 300 11.58 10.87 0.45
N ALA A 301 11.83 12.03 1.03
CA ALA A 301 13.18 12.56 1.16
C ALA A 301 14.05 11.68 2.07
N GLU A 302 13.52 11.28 3.23
CA GLU A 302 14.16 10.37 4.20
C GLU A 302 14.39 8.95 3.64
N GLU A 303 13.41 8.44 2.88
CA GLU A 303 13.56 7.16 2.17
C GLU A 303 14.67 7.27 1.12
N ASN A 304 14.71 8.32 0.30
CA ASN A 304 15.77 8.47 -0.70
C ASN A 304 17.17 8.65 -0.10
N THR A 305 17.30 9.23 1.10
CA THR A 305 18.59 9.34 1.79
C THR A 305 19.00 8.02 2.46
N SER A 306 18.05 7.29 3.04
CA SER A 306 18.29 5.96 3.65
C SER A 306 18.47 4.85 2.62
N VAL A 307 17.89 4.98 1.42
CA VAL A 307 18.19 4.17 0.25
C VAL A 307 19.41 4.71 -0.48
N ALA A 308 20.48 4.97 0.29
CA ALA A 308 21.78 5.37 -0.20
C ALA A 308 22.22 4.41 -1.31
N GLY A 309 22.21 4.90 -2.56
CA GLY A 309 22.68 4.16 -3.72
C GLY A 309 21.62 3.84 -4.78
N GLN A 310 20.31 3.76 -4.48
CA GLN A 310 19.32 3.46 -5.53
C GLN A 310 19.15 4.59 -6.52
N THR A 311 19.02 5.85 -6.07
CA THR A 311 18.95 7.01 -6.96
C THR A 311 20.21 7.16 -7.80
N ASN A 312 21.39 6.96 -7.19
CA ASN A 312 22.68 6.96 -7.90
C ASN A 312 22.80 5.82 -8.91
N ARG A 313 22.27 4.65 -8.58
CA ARG A 313 22.23 3.47 -9.45
C ARG A 313 21.26 3.66 -10.61
N GLU A 314 20.07 4.21 -10.37
CA GLU A 314 19.11 4.56 -11.42
C GLU A 314 19.72 5.60 -12.36
N LEU A 315 20.37 6.65 -11.84
CA LEU A 315 21.09 7.62 -12.66
C LEU A 315 22.20 6.95 -13.49
N SER A 316 22.93 5.98 -12.92
CA SER A 316 23.95 5.21 -13.63
C SER A 316 23.34 4.35 -14.75
N LEU A 317 22.22 3.67 -14.50
CA LEU A 317 21.50 2.87 -15.50
C LEU A 317 20.98 3.75 -16.64
N LEU A 318 20.40 4.92 -16.33
CA LEU A 318 19.95 5.89 -17.32
C LEU A 318 21.10 6.42 -18.17
N LYS A 319 22.25 6.75 -17.54
CA LYS A 319 23.46 7.16 -18.28
C LYS A 319 23.95 6.05 -19.21
N LYS A 320 23.98 4.80 -18.73
CA LYS A 320 24.38 3.62 -19.51
C LYS A 320 23.46 3.40 -20.71
N GLU A 321 22.14 3.45 -20.49
CA GLU A 321 21.15 3.28 -21.56
C GLU A 321 21.18 4.41 -22.58
N ARG A 322 21.32 5.66 -22.13
CA ARG A 322 21.50 6.82 -23.01
C ARG A 322 22.74 6.67 -23.90
N ASN A 323 23.86 6.22 -23.32
CA ASN A 323 25.10 5.98 -24.08
C ASN A 323 24.95 4.82 -25.07
N ARG A 324 24.21 3.75 -24.71
CA ARG A 324 23.90 2.65 -25.62
C ARG A 324 23.10 3.15 -26.83
N ARG A 325 22.06 3.96 -26.61
CA ARG A 325 21.22 4.52 -27.70
C ARG A 325 21.95 5.52 -28.60
N LYS A 326 22.92 6.27 -28.06
CA LYS A 326 23.78 7.16 -28.87
C LYS A 326 24.73 6.41 -29.81
N LYS A 327 24.96 5.11 -29.58
CA LYS A 327 25.82 4.25 -30.39
C LYS A 327 25.05 3.39 -31.40
N LEU A 328 23.71 3.47 -31.39
CA LEU A 328 22.83 2.86 -32.39
C LEU A 328 22.54 3.89 -33.49
#